data_AF-A0A2V6M0P3-F1
#
_entry.id   AF-A0A2V6M0P3-F1
#
_cell.length_a   1.000
_cell.length_b   1.000
_cell.length_c   1.000
_cell.angle_alpha   90.00
_cell.angle_beta   90.00
_cell.angle_gamma   90.00
#
_symmetry.space_group_name_H-M   'P 1'
#
loop_
_entity.id
_entity.type
_entity.pdbx_description
1 polymer ?
#
loop_
_entity_poly.entity_id
_entity_poly.type
_entity_poly.pdbx_seq_one_letter_code
_entity_poly.pdbx_strand_id
1 'polypeptide(L)'
;MADGAGSSDLQHRIRAFKTNIPIALDGDLTKWRGASTVRFEGKPFARRPRHATVYTLWDKENLYLAFDVHTSKLQASVREHDGDKLWEDDGVEFLIDPLSHRAKEFLADDFSYHINILNTVYDDRGTP
;
A
#
# COMPACT_ATOMS: atom_id res chain seq x y z
N MET A 1 -5.13 -26.69 -28.33
CA MET A 1 -5.50 -26.54 -26.91
C MET A 1 -4.49 -25.58 -26.31
N ALA A 2 -4.86 -24.30 -26.26
CA ALA A 2 -4.02 -23.26 -25.70
C ALA A 2 -4.28 -23.19 -24.20
N ASP A 3 -3.23 -23.06 -23.40
CA ASP A 3 -3.29 -22.24 -22.18
C ASP A 3 -1.93 -21.59 -22.01
N GLY A 4 -1.89 -20.29 -22.34
CA GLY A 4 -0.74 -19.45 -22.13
C GLY A 4 -0.65 -19.10 -20.66
N ALA A 5 0.41 -19.56 -20.00
CA ALA A 5 0.86 -18.99 -18.75
C ALA A 5 1.26 -17.53 -19.02
N GLY A 6 0.31 -16.60 -18.82
CA GLY A 6 0.62 -15.19 -18.74
C GLY A 6 1.62 -14.97 -17.61
N SER A 7 2.70 -14.23 -17.90
CA SER A 7 3.74 -13.88 -16.93
C SER A 7 3.12 -13.38 -15.62
N SER A 8 3.53 -13.97 -14.50
CA SER A 8 3.11 -13.62 -13.14
C SER A 8 3.36 -12.14 -12.79
N ASP A 9 4.25 -11.46 -13.52
CA ASP A 9 4.59 -10.03 -13.31
C ASP A 9 3.41 -9.08 -13.59
N LEU A 10 2.39 -9.52 -14.33
CA LEU A 10 1.22 -8.69 -14.60
C LEU A 10 0.17 -8.75 -13.50
N GLN A 11 0.22 -9.76 -12.63
CA GLN A 11 -0.86 -10.05 -11.67
C GLN A 11 -1.02 -8.95 -10.61
N HIS A 12 0.07 -8.27 -10.26
CA HIS A 12 0.06 -7.23 -9.21
C HIS A 12 0.41 -5.84 -9.74
N ARG A 13 0.30 -5.62 -11.05
CA ARG A 13 0.53 -4.30 -11.64
C ARG A 13 -0.70 -3.42 -11.51
N ILE A 14 -0.55 -2.28 -10.85
CA ILE A 14 -1.58 -1.22 -10.74
C ILE A 14 -1.15 0.03 -11.53
N ARG A 15 -2.12 0.80 -12.04
CA ARG A 15 -1.89 2.10 -12.69
C ARG A 15 -2.68 3.19 -11.97
N ALA A 16 -2.01 4.21 -11.45
CA ALA A 16 -2.72 5.36 -10.92
C ALA A 16 -3.31 6.20 -12.07
N PHE A 17 -4.62 6.42 -12.05
CA PHE A 17 -5.26 7.35 -13.00
C PHE A 17 -5.28 8.76 -12.43
N LYS A 18 -5.18 9.75 -13.33
CA LYS A 18 -5.23 11.15 -12.93
C LYS A 18 -6.64 11.51 -12.46
N THR A 19 -6.76 12.17 -11.31
CA THR A 19 -7.98 12.83 -10.86
C THR A 19 -7.82 14.35 -10.93
N ASN A 20 -8.93 15.05 -11.13
CA ASN A 20 -9.01 16.52 -11.03
C ASN A 20 -9.77 16.96 -9.76
N ILE A 21 -10.17 15.99 -8.93
CA ILE A 21 -10.87 16.20 -7.67
C ILE A 21 -9.93 15.71 -6.57
N PRO A 22 -9.51 16.58 -5.63
CA PRO A 22 -8.75 16.17 -4.47
C PRO A 22 -9.52 15.09 -3.69
N ILE A 23 -8.82 14.02 -3.31
CA ILE A 23 -9.42 12.92 -2.56
C ILE A 23 -9.28 13.20 -1.07
N ALA A 24 -10.41 13.21 -0.35
CA ALA A 24 -10.40 13.30 1.11
C ALA A 24 -9.85 11.99 1.70
N LEU A 25 -8.89 12.10 2.62
CA LEU A 25 -8.27 10.97 3.30
C LEU A 25 -8.98 10.70 4.64
N ASP A 26 -10.23 10.26 4.58
CA ASP A 26 -11.08 10.01 5.75
C ASP A 26 -11.57 8.57 5.89
N GLY A 27 -10.97 7.66 5.14
CA GLY A 27 -11.29 6.22 5.16
C GLY A 27 -12.56 5.84 4.38
N ASP A 28 -13.28 6.78 3.77
CA ASP A 28 -14.46 6.50 2.95
C ASP A 28 -14.08 6.12 1.50
N LEU A 29 -14.10 4.81 1.22
CA LEU A 29 -13.79 4.26 -0.10
C LEU A 29 -14.82 4.64 -1.19
N THR A 30 -16.01 5.13 -0.84
CA THR A 30 -17.01 5.51 -1.85
C THR A 30 -16.58 6.71 -2.71
N LYS A 31 -15.57 7.47 -2.25
CA LYS A 31 -14.96 8.59 -2.95
C LYS A 31 -13.92 8.17 -3.99
N TRP A 32 -13.47 6.92 -3.96
CA TRP A 32 -12.42 6.38 -4.83
C TRP A 32 -12.96 5.84 -6.16
N ARG A 33 -14.09 6.38 -6.63
CA ARG A 33 -14.70 5.98 -7.91
C ARG A 33 -13.73 6.23 -9.07
N GLY A 34 -13.50 5.20 -9.87
CA GLY A 34 -12.59 5.26 -11.03
C GLY A 34 -11.12 5.03 -10.70
N ALA A 35 -10.76 4.80 -9.44
CA ALA A 35 -9.42 4.35 -9.07
C ALA A 35 -9.13 2.98 -9.71
N SER A 36 -7.89 2.79 -10.18
CA SER A 36 -7.43 1.43 -10.48
C SER A 36 -7.27 0.68 -9.18
N THR A 37 -7.48 -0.63 -9.23
CA THR A 37 -7.28 -1.49 -8.07
C THR A 37 -6.34 -2.65 -8.37
N VAL A 38 -5.70 -3.16 -7.31
CA VAL A 38 -4.98 -4.42 -7.30
C VAL A 38 -5.31 -5.13 -6.00
N ARG A 39 -5.44 -6.45 -6.05
CA ARG A 39 -5.83 -7.26 -4.91
C ARG A 39 -4.73 -8.26 -4.59
N PHE A 40 -4.40 -8.35 -3.31
CA PHE A 40 -3.46 -9.31 -2.76
C PHE A 40 -4.22 -10.32 -1.91
N GLU A 41 -3.98 -11.60 -2.18
CA GLU A 41 -4.49 -12.69 -1.36
C GLU A 41 -3.41 -13.10 -0.34
N GLY A 42 -3.73 -12.99 0.94
CA GLY A 42 -2.89 -13.45 2.02
C GLY A 42 -3.15 -14.92 2.35
N LYS A 43 -2.14 -15.60 2.90
CA LYS A 43 -2.35 -16.94 3.45
C LYS A 43 -3.48 -16.90 4.50
N PRO A 44 -4.51 -17.75 4.44
CA PRO A 44 -5.58 -17.75 5.44
C PRO A 44 -5.03 -17.96 6.86
N PHE A 45 -5.62 -17.27 7.84
CA PHE A 45 -5.31 -17.46 9.26
C PHE A 45 -6.51 -18.11 9.96
N ALA A 46 -6.30 -19.21 10.67
CA ALA A 46 -7.37 -19.97 11.32
C ALA A 46 -8.57 -20.26 10.40
N ARG A 47 -8.29 -20.63 9.13
CA ARG A 47 -9.28 -20.89 8.06
C ARG A 47 -10.11 -19.66 7.64
N ARG A 48 -9.77 -18.45 8.09
CA ARG A 48 -10.39 -17.21 7.65
C ARG A 48 -9.55 -16.56 6.54
N PRO A 49 -10.18 -16.11 5.44
CA PRO A 49 -9.47 -15.46 4.35
C PRO A 49 -8.82 -14.16 4.84
N ARG A 50 -7.67 -13.82 4.26
CA ARG A 50 -7.00 -12.54 4.45
C ARG A 50 -6.70 -11.95 3.10
N HIS A 51 -6.99 -10.68 2.91
CA HIS A 51 -6.74 -10.01 1.64
C HIS A 51 -6.64 -8.51 1.82
N ALA A 52 -6.00 -7.85 0.87
CA ALA A 52 -5.95 -6.40 0.78
C ALA A 52 -6.28 -5.96 -0.64
N THR A 53 -7.12 -4.94 -0.79
CA THR A 53 -7.34 -4.25 -2.06
C THR A 53 -6.72 -2.87 -1.98
N VAL A 54 -5.82 -2.55 -2.90
CA VAL A 54 -5.17 -1.24 -2.99
C VAL A 54 -5.85 -0.45 -4.11
N TYR A 55 -6.15 0.82 -3.85
CA TYR A 55 -6.71 1.77 -4.80
C TYR A 55 -5.67 2.85 -5.08
N THR A 56 -5.50 3.24 -6.35
CA THR A 56 -4.56 4.30 -6.73
C THR A 56 -5.19 5.38 -7.60
N LEU A 57 -4.86 6.63 -7.27
CA LEU A 57 -5.14 7.83 -8.05
C LEU A 57 -3.94 8.76 -7.93
N TRP A 58 -3.83 9.77 -8.81
CA TRP A 58 -2.84 10.83 -8.65
C TRP A 58 -3.38 12.16 -9.17
N ASP A 59 -2.82 13.27 -8.70
CA ASP A 59 -3.01 14.59 -9.29
C ASP A 59 -1.67 15.32 -9.42
N LYS A 60 -1.70 16.62 -9.76
CA LYS A 60 -0.46 17.38 -9.98
C LYS A 60 0.47 17.40 -8.76
N GLU A 61 -0.07 17.26 -7.55
CA GLU A 61 0.64 17.44 -6.29
C GLU A 61 0.82 16.14 -5.52
N ASN A 62 -0.07 15.15 -5.70
CA ASN A 62 -0.14 13.98 -4.83
C ASN A 62 -0.28 12.67 -5.60
N LEU A 63 0.32 11.61 -5.03
CA LEU A 63 -0.08 10.23 -5.28
C LEU A 63 -1.01 9.79 -4.15
N TYR A 64 -2.18 9.27 -4.49
CA TYR A 64 -3.19 8.82 -3.54
C TYR A 64 -3.24 7.29 -3.49
N LEU A 65 -3.12 6.74 -2.27
CA LEU A 65 -3.25 5.32 -1.97
C LEU A 65 -4.37 5.10 -0.93
N ALA A 66 -5.22 4.11 -1.17
CA ALA A 66 -6.12 3.58 -0.14
C ALA A 66 -6.00 2.06 -0.06
N PHE A 67 -6.18 1.53 1.14
CA PHE A 67 -6.00 0.13 1.46
C PHE A 67 -7.25 -0.38 2.16
N ASP A 68 -7.92 -1.34 1.53
CA ASP A 68 -9.06 -2.07 2.09
C ASP A 68 -8.57 -3.46 2.55
N VAL A 69 -8.30 -3.59 3.85
CA VAL A 69 -7.63 -4.77 4.43
C VAL A 69 -8.64 -5.59 5.23
N HIS A 70 -8.80 -6.85 4.85
CA HIS A 70 -9.63 -7.81 5.55
C HIS A 70 -8.78 -8.87 6.24
N THR A 71 -8.88 -8.95 7.56
CA THR A 71 -8.28 -9.99 8.39
C THR A 71 -9.17 -10.27 9.60
N SER A 72 -9.00 -11.43 10.22
CA SER A 72 -9.83 -11.87 11.34
C SER A 72 -9.30 -11.51 12.73
N LYS A 73 -8.09 -10.97 12.80
CA LYS A 73 -7.44 -10.54 14.04
C LYS A 73 -6.64 -9.29 13.71
N LEU A 74 -6.88 -8.25 14.50
CA LEU A 74 -6.21 -6.97 14.42
C LEU A 74 -5.54 -6.68 15.76
N GLN A 75 -4.31 -6.19 15.73
CA GLN A 75 -3.51 -5.78 16.87
C GLN A 75 -2.73 -4.53 16.49
N ALA A 76 -2.79 -3.52 17.33
CA ALA A 76 -1.79 -2.47 17.34
C ALA A 76 -1.59 -1.92 18.75
N SER A 77 -0.36 -1.49 19.05
CA SER A 77 0.03 -0.97 20.36
C SER A 77 0.92 0.26 20.28
N VAL A 78 1.71 0.41 19.21
CA VAL A 78 2.58 1.56 18.98
C VAL A 78 1.72 2.78 18.63
N ARG A 79 2.04 3.91 19.27
CA ARG A 79 1.30 5.19 19.13
C ARG A 79 2.17 6.38 18.77
N GLU A 80 3.48 6.24 18.92
CA GLU A 80 4.47 7.27 18.66
C GLU A 80 4.91 7.22 17.20
N HIS A 81 5.03 8.39 16.57
CA HIS A 81 5.61 8.51 15.23
C HIS A 81 7.04 7.97 15.23
N ASP A 82 7.39 7.12 14.27
CA ASP A 82 8.65 6.36 14.21
C ASP A 82 8.93 5.52 15.46
N GLY A 83 7.87 5.09 16.16
CA GLY A 83 7.99 4.24 17.35
C GLY A 83 8.63 2.88 17.04
N ASP A 84 9.46 2.40 17.98
CA ASP A 84 10.09 1.09 17.89
C ASP A 84 9.05 -0.03 17.70
N LYS A 85 9.40 -1.03 16.88
CA LYS A 85 8.57 -2.20 16.57
C LYS A 85 7.20 -1.91 15.97
N LEU A 86 7.00 -0.76 15.33
CA LEU A 86 5.76 -0.51 14.58
C LEU A 86 5.48 -1.63 13.55
N TRP A 87 6.54 -2.26 13.02
CA TRP A 87 6.42 -3.42 12.13
C TRP A 87 5.80 -4.69 12.73
N GLU A 88 5.63 -4.77 14.06
CA GLU A 88 4.93 -5.87 14.74
C GLU A 88 3.42 -5.62 14.87
N ASP A 89 2.95 -4.39 14.63
CA ASP A 89 1.52 -4.06 14.61
C ASP A 89 0.89 -4.40 13.25
N ASP A 90 -0.42 -4.66 13.25
CA ASP A 90 -1.19 -4.76 12.02
C ASP A 90 -1.29 -3.38 11.36
N GLY A 91 -0.88 -3.32 10.09
CA GLY A 91 -0.77 -2.09 9.32
C GLY A 91 -0.60 -2.36 7.84
N VAL A 92 -0.30 -1.28 7.12
CA VAL A 92 0.07 -1.32 5.69
C VAL A 92 1.46 -0.73 5.54
N GLU A 93 2.23 -1.31 4.63
CA GLU A 93 3.54 -0.81 4.24
C GLU A 93 3.58 -0.59 2.73
N PHE A 94 4.17 0.51 2.29
CA PHE A 94 4.45 0.76 0.88
C PHE A 94 5.79 1.47 0.71
N LEU A 95 6.49 1.10 -0.36
CA LEU A 95 7.79 1.63 -0.72
C LEU A 95 7.70 2.22 -2.13
N ILE A 96 8.31 3.37 -2.35
CA ILE A 96 8.28 4.09 -3.62
C ILE A 96 9.71 4.41 -4.05
N ASP A 97 10.04 3.95 -5.25
CA ASP A 97 11.20 4.37 -6.06
C ASP A 97 10.68 5.33 -7.15
N PRO A 98 10.70 6.65 -6.90
CA PRO A 98 10.03 7.62 -7.76
C PRO A 98 10.73 7.79 -9.11
N LEU A 99 12.03 7.51 -9.20
CA LEU A 99 12.83 7.64 -10.42
C LEU A 99 13.02 6.30 -11.15
N SER A 100 12.47 5.20 -10.61
CA SER A 100 12.57 3.84 -11.12
C SER A 100 14.02 3.40 -11.35
N HIS A 101 14.91 3.76 -10.42
CA HIS A 101 16.30 3.35 -10.43
C HIS A 101 16.45 1.83 -10.42
N ARG A 102 15.56 1.12 -9.69
CA ARG A 102 15.62 -0.34 -9.49
C ARG A 102 16.97 -0.78 -8.95
N ALA A 103 17.58 0.06 -8.11
CA ALA A 103 18.83 -0.24 -7.42
C ALA A 103 18.61 -1.37 -6.41
N LYS A 104 19.71 -1.98 -5.93
CA LYS A 104 19.64 -2.96 -4.84
C LYS A 104 19.61 -2.28 -3.48
N GLU A 105 20.09 -1.05 -3.44
CA GLU A 105 20.18 -0.16 -2.30
C GLU A 105 18.94 0.73 -2.20
N PHE A 106 18.60 1.16 -0.99
CA PHE A 106 17.55 2.15 -0.74
C PHE A 106 18.17 3.55 -0.90
N LEU A 107 17.92 4.18 -2.04
CA LEU A 107 18.56 5.43 -2.45
C LEU A 107 17.89 6.65 -1.82
N ALA A 108 18.58 7.79 -1.85
CA ALA A 108 18.13 9.02 -1.21
C ALA A 108 16.78 9.55 -1.71
N ASP A 109 16.34 9.20 -2.91
CA ASP A 109 15.02 9.54 -3.43
C ASP A 109 13.94 8.49 -3.13
N ASP A 110 14.32 7.28 -2.73
CA ASP A 110 13.40 6.24 -2.32
C ASP A 110 12.86 6.53 -0.92
N PHE A 111 11.60 6.17 -0.68
CA PHE A 111 10.95 6.34 0.62
C PHE A 111 9.99 5.19 0.93
N SER A 112 9.78 4.95 2.21
CA SER A 112 8.87 3.94 2.73
C SER A 112 7.96 4.54 3.80
N TYR A 113 6.78 3.96 3.90
CA TYR A 113 5.81 4.25 4.95
C TYR A 113 5.27 2.94 5.50
N HIS A 114 5.23 2.82 6.82
CA HIS A 114 4.43 1.85 7.54
C HIS A 114 3.38 2.60 8.38
N ILE A 115 2.10 2.33 8.13
CA ILE A 115 0.99 2.93 8.87
C ILE A 115 0.17 1.83 9.55
N ASN A 116 0.12 1.83 10.88
CA ASN A 116 -0.67 0.85 11.64
C ASN A 116 -2.17 1.24 11.73
N ILE A 117 -3.02 0.34 12.22
CA ILE A 117 -4.47 0.59 12.38
C ILE A 117 -4.82 1.68 13.42
N LEU A 118 -3.86 2.19 14.18
CA LEU A 118 -4.04 3.35 15.07
C LEU A 118 -3.64 4.67 14.40
N ASN A 119 -3.34 4.63 13.10
CA ASN A 119 -2.86 5.76 12.30
C ASN A 119 -1.51 6.32 12.79
N THR A 120 -0.69 5.46 13.41
CA THR A 120 0.70 5.77 13.72
C THR A 120 1.57 5.46 12.51
N VAL A 121 2.48 6.39 12.20
CA VAL A 121 3.34 6.34 11.02
C VAL A 121 4.77 6.06 11.46
N TYR A 122 5.42 5.14 10.75
CA TYR A 122 6.86 5.05 10.66
C TYR A 122 7.22 5.39 9.21
N ASP A 123 7.99 6.44 8.98
CA ASP A 123 8.47 6.79 7.65
C ASP A 123 10.00 6.81 7.58
N ASP A 124 10.53 6.32 6.46
CA ASP A 124 11.97 6.23 6.25
C ASP A 124 12.31 6.66 4.83
N ARG A 125 13.55 7.15 4.68
CA ARG A 125 14.10 7.59 3.42
C ARG A 125 15.48 7.00 3.26
N GLY A 126 15.80 6.54 2.05
CA GLY A 126 17.15 6.06 1.80
C GLY A 126 18.17 7.15 2.14
N THR A 127 19.32 6.71 2.62
CA THR A 127 20.43 7.60 2.93
C THR A 127 21.48 7.53 1.81
N PRO A 128 22.20 8.62 1.54
CA PRO A 128 23.32 8.62 0.58
C PRO A 128 24.41 7.59 0.88
#